data_AF-A0A8J6CFY9-F1
#
_entry.id   AF-A0A8J6CFY9-F1
#
_cell.length_a   1.000
_cell.length_b   1.000
_cell.length_c   1.000
_cell.angle_alpha   90.00
_cell.angle_beta   90.00
_cell.angle_gamma   90.00
#
_symmetry.space_group_name_H-M   'P 1'
#
loop_
_entity.id
_entity.type
_entity.pdbx_description
1 polymer ?
#
loop_
_entity_poly.entity_id
_entity_poly.type
_entity_poly.pdbx_seq_one_letter_code
_entity_poly.pdbx_strand_id
1 'polypeptide(L)'
;MHVQLQLAEGDLVEYRLPVDEAGRVPDGKRLGVGSVHQGQVFPLCKWSAEADEFLVDEDASPVDVAEAERLLDMGRVWFSNRLVGGGMGPGNPHGEESEDCWSLADVELSAETRVVVRPEREVWW
;
A
#
# COMPACT_ATOMS: atom_id res chain seq x y z
N MET A 1 -23.49 -4.77 -12.64
CA MET A 1 -23.27 -6.10 -12.04
C MET A 1 -22.07 -5.93 -11.12
N HIS A 2 -22.28 -5.74 -9.83
CA HIS A 2 -21.17 -5.65 -8.87
C HIS A 2 -20.68 -7.07 -8.61
N VAL A 3 -19.48 -7.41 -9.09
CA VAL A 3 -18.79 -8.63 -8.66
C VAL A 3 -18.34 -8.36 -7.24
N GLN A 4 -18.86 -9.12 -6.28
CA GLN A 4 -18.39 -9.05 -4.91
C GLN A 4 -17.08 -9.84 -4.85
N LEU A 5 -15.95 -9.12 -4.81
CA LEU A 5 -14.64 -9.74 -4.62
C LEU A 5 -14.62 -10.43 -3.25
N GLN A 6 -14.30 -11.71 -3.22
CA GLN A 6 -14.00 -12.41 -1.97
C GLN A 6 -12.56 -12.08 -1.61
N LEU A 7 -12.37 -11.12 -0.71
CA LEU A 7 -11.07 -10.66 -0.26
C LEU A 7 -10.71 -11.30 1.08
N ALA A 8 -9.46 -11.72 1.21
CA ALA A 8 -8.87 -12.29 2.41
C ALA A 8 -7.90 -11.32 3.08
N GLU A 9 -7.54 -11.61 4.33
CA GLU A 9 -6.49 -10.89 5.05
C GLU A 9 -5.15 -10.98 4.29
N GLY A 10 -4.50 -9.85 4.10
CA GLY A 10 -3.22 -9.72 3.39
C GLY A 10 -3.35 -9.67 1.86
N ASP A 11 -4.56 -9.73 1.30
CA ASP A 11 -4.76 -9.51 -0.13
C ASP A 11 -4.36 -8.09 -0.51
N LEU A 12 -3.64 -7.95 -1.62
CA LEU A 12 -3.33 -6.64 -2.18
C LEU A 12 -4.35 -6.27 -3.25
N VAL A 13 -4.84 -5.03 -3.20
CA VAL A 13 -5.90 -4.56 -4.07
C VAL A 13 -5.60 -3.19 -4.65
N GLU A 14 -6.19 -2.92 -5.81
CA GLU A 14 -6.49 -1.54 -6.21
C GLU A 14 -7.86 -1.15 -5.67
N TYR A 15 -7.93 0.00 -5.02
CA TYR A 15 -9.13 0.52 -4.38
C TYR A 15 -9.45 1.92 -4.90
N ARG A 16 -10.71 2.32 -4.82
CA ARG A 16 -11.14 3.65 -5.26
C ARG A 16 -10.68 4.74 -4.29
N LEU A 17 -9.97 5.74 -4.81
CA LEU A 17 -9.57 6.89 -4.00
C LEU A 17 -10.79 7.74 -3.61
N PRO A 18 -10.81 8.28 -2.39
CA PRO A 18 -11.83 9.24 -2.01
C PRO A 18 -11.74 10.47 -2.91
N VAL A 19 -12.90 10.98 -3.33
CA VAL A 19 -13.01 12.24 -4.05
C VAL A 19 -12.99 13.41 -3.05
N ASP A 20 -12.42 14.54 -3.46
CA ASP A 20 -12.53 15.78 -2.67
C ASP A 20 -14.00 16.28 -2.64
N GLU A 21 -14.27 17.32 -1.83
CA GLU A 21 -15.62 17.91 -1.73
C GLU A 21 -16.17 18.43 -3.08
N ALA A 22 -15.29 18.66 -4.06
CA ALA A 22 -15.63 19.07 -5.42
C ALA A 22 -15.75 17.87 -6.39
N GLY A 23 -15.69 16.64 -5.91
CA GLY A 23 -15.79 15.42 -6.72
C GLY A 23 -14.54 15.12 -7.55
N ARG A 24 -13.42 15.78 -7.27
CA ARG A 24 -12.16 15.60 -8.01
C ARG A 24 -11.33 14.52 -7.34
N VAL A 25 -10.64 13.75 -8.18
CA VAL A 25 -9.69 12.74 -7.72
C VAL A 25 -8.27 13.32 -7.66
N PRO A 26 -7.45 12.93 -6.66
CA PRO A 26 -6.07 13.39 -6.55
C PRO A 26 -5.27 13.08 -7.82
N ASP A 27 -4.57 14.08 -8.36
CA ASP A 27 -3.67 13.95 -9.53
C ASP A 27 -4.34 13.35 -10.80
N GLY A 28 -5.68 13.39 -10.89
CA GLY A 28 -6.43 12.76 -11.98
C GLY A 28 -6.47 11.23 -11.92
N LYS A 29 -5.90 10.62 -10.87
CA LYS A 29 -5.84 9.18 -10.63
C LYS A 29 -7.00 8.75 -9.77
N ARG A 30 -7.68 7.66 -10.13
CA ARG A 30 -8.92 7.21 -9.46
C ARG A 30 -8.71 6.07 -8.49
N LEU A 31 -7.59 5.37 -8.62
CA LEU A 31 -7.29 4.18 -7.83
C LEU A 31 -6.08 4.43 -6.93
N GLY A 32 -6.07 3.83 -5.76
CA GLY A 32 -4.91 3.63 -4.91
C GLY A 32 -4.58 2.15 -4.84
N VAL A 33 -3.43 1.82 -4.26
CA VAL A 33 -3.03 0.43 -3.96
C VAL A 33 -3.01 0.24 -2.44
N GLY A 34 -3.52 -0.88 -1.96
CA GLY A 34 -3.69 -1.13 -0.53
C GLY A 34 -3.63 -2.61 -0.17
N SER A 35 -3.39 -2.90 1.10
CA SER A 35 -3.46 -4.25 1.69
C SER A 35 -4.74 -4.40 2.51
N VAL A 36 -5.41 -5.54 2.39
CA VAL A 36 -6.64 -5.84 3.15
C VAL A 36 -6.27 -6.31 4.54
N HIS A 37 -6.72 -5.56 5.56
CA HIS A 37 -6.59 -5.95 6.95
C HIS A 37 -7.88 -5.69 7.72
N GLN A 38 -8.37 -6.70 8.44
CA GLN A 38 -9.54 -6.61 9.32
C GLN A 38 -10.79 -6.03 8.62
N GLY A 39 -10.98 -6.34 7.34
CA GLY A 39 -12.11 -5.84 6.54
C GLY A 39 -11.98 -4.39 6.08
N GLN A 40 -10.78 -3.82 6.18
CA GLN A 40 -10.44 -2.51 5.63
C GLN A 40 -9.28 -2.64 4.64
N VAL A 41 -9.12 -1.66 3.76
CA VAL A 41 -7.94 -1.54 2.90
C VAL A 41 -7.04 -0.46 3.47
N PHE A 42 -5.84 -0.86 3.87
CA PHE A 42 -4.79 0.03 4.35
C PHE A 42 -3.97 0.50 3.15
N PRO A 43 -3.93 1.81 2.85
CA PRO A 43 -3.19 2.33 1.71
C PRO A 43 -1.71 1.95 1.78
N LEU A 44 -1.12 1.65 0.64
CA LEU A 44 0.31 1.42 0.50
C LEU A 44 1.00 2.64 -0.13
N CYS A 45 2.23 2.90 0.29
CA CYS A 45 3.12 3.90 -0.28
C CYS A 45 4.50 3.29 -0.58
N LYS A 46 5.34 4.07 -1.27
CA LYS A 46 6.76 3.79 -1.48
C LYS A 46 7.57 4.91 -0.83
N TRP A 47 8.81 4.67 -0.44
CA TRP A 47 9.66 5.79 0.02
C TRP A 47 10.27 6.59 -1.14
N SER A 48 10.42 6.01 -2.32
CA SER A 48 10.85 6.72 -3.53
C SER A 48 10.11 6.23 -4.76
N ALA A 49 10.15 7.02 -5.84
CA ALA A 49 9.55 6.62 -7.12
C ALA A 49 10.18 5.34 -7.69
N GLU A 50 11.47 5.16 -7.46
CA GLU A 50 12.30 4.06 -7.99
C GLU A 50 12.38 2.85 -7.06
N ALA A 51 11.91 2.95 -5.80
CA ALA A 51 11.91 1.80 -4.89
C ALA A 51 11.06 0.67 -5.48
N ASP A 52 11.35 -0.60 -5.22
CA ASP A 52 10.45 -1.68 -5.68
C ASP A 52 9.45 -2.11 -4.59
N GLU A 53 9.69 -1.68 -3.36
CA GLU A 53 8.93 -2.09 -2.19
C GLU A 53 7.84 -1.06 -1.85
N PHE A 54 6.67 -1.61 -1.55
CA PHE A 54 5.50 -0.94 -1.01
C PHE A 54 5.38 -1.28 0.47
N LEU A 55 4.96 -0.32 1.27
CA LEU A 55 4.71 -0.44 2.71
C LEU A 55 3.40 0.24 3.06
N VAL A 56 2.86 -0.03 4.25
CA VAL A 56 1.65 0.66 4.73
C VAL A 56 1.92 2.15 4.91
N ASP A 57 1.06 2.99 4.32
CA ASP A 57 1.06 4.43 4.55
C ASP A 57 0.34 4.76 5.86
N GLU A 58 1.09 4.82 6.97
CA GLU A 58 0.56 5.09 8.31
C GLU A 58 -0.07 6.49 8.45
N ASP A 59 0.25 7.43 7.55
CA ASP A 59 -0.37 8.76 7.51
C ASP A 59 -1.72 8.75 6.78
N ALA A 60 -2.01 7.70 6.02
CA ALA A 60 -3.24 7.59 5.25
C ALA A 60 -4.31 6.83 6.06
N SER A 61 -5.54 7.33 6.04
CA SER A 61 -6.65 6.63 6.69
C SER A 61 -7.02 5.34 5.91
N PRO A 62 -7.28 4.22 6.60
CA PRO A 62 -7.84 3.04 5.98
C PRO A 62 -9.18 3.35 5.30
N VAL A 63 -9.48 2.64 4.21
CA VAL A 63 -10.77 2.72 3.52
C VAL A 63 -11.56 1.43 3.69
N ASP A 64 -12.87 1.48 3.44
CA ASP A 64 -13.72 0.30 3.47
C ASP A 64 -13.31 -0.68 2.36
N VAL A 65 -13.27 -1.98 2.66
CA VAL A 65 -12.98 -3.04 1.69
C VAL A 65 -14.00 -3.07 0.53
N ALA A 66 -15.19 -2.51 0.72
CA ALA A 66 -16.17 -2.32 -0.34
C ALA A 66 -15.69 -1.39 -1.48
N GLU A 67 -14.66 -0.57 -1.25
CA GLU A 67 -14.03 0.28 -2.27
C GLU A 67 -12.96 -0.45 -3.09
N ALA A 68 -12.67 -1.72 -2.79
CA ALA A 68 -11.76 -2.53 -3.59
C ALA A 68 -12.34 -2.84 -4.98
N GLU A 69 -11.59 -2.54 -6.02
CA GLU A 69 -12.00 -2.67 -7.43
C GLU A 69 -11.33 -3.88 -8.10
N ARG A 70 -10.08 -4.16 -7.72
CA ARG A 70 -9.29 -5.25 -8.32
C ARG A 70 -8.39 -5.91 -7.29
N LEU A 71 -8.46 -7.23 -7.20
CA LEU A 71 -7.45 -8.05 -6.52
C LEU A 71 -6.19 -8.16 -7.40
N LEU A 72 -5.02 -7.88 -6.83
CA LEU A 72 -3.73 -8.07 -7.49
C LEU A 72 -3.37 -9.56 -7.57
N ASP A 73 -2.59 -9.94 -8.59
CA ASP A 73 -2.12 -11.32 -8.73
C ASP A 73 -1.09 -11.65 -7.66
N MET A 74 -1.54 -12.24 -6.55
CA MET A 74 -0.69 -12.61 -5.42
C MET A 74 0.41 -13.62 -5.79
N GLY A 75 0.30 -14.33 -6.92
CA GLY A 75 1.36 -15.19 -7.43
C GLY A 75 2.59 -14.44 -7.97
N ARG A 76 2.48 -13.12 -8.10
CA ARG A 76 3.54 -12.20 -8.58
C ARG A 76 3.95 -11.15 -7.55
N VAL A 77 3.38 -11.22 -6.34
CA VAL A 77 3.71 -10.33 -5.22
C VAL A 77 4.78 -11.01 -4.38
N TRP A 78 5.86 -10.29 -4.07
CA TRP A 78 6.86 -10.77 -3.13
C TRP A 78 6.71 -10.09 -1.78
N PHE A 79 6.58 -10.87 -0.71
CA PHE A 79 6.49 -10.34 0.66
C PHE A 79 7.87 -10.34 1.33
N SER A 80 8.16 -9.27 2.05
CA SER A 80 9.33 -9.14 2.92
C SER A 80 8.98 -8.35 4.17
N ASN A 81 9.87 -8.41 5.16
CA ASN A 81 9.84 -7.50 6.31
C ASN A 81 11.11 -6.69 6.35
N ARG A 82 11.00 -5.41 6.71
CA ARG A 82 12.16 -4.55 6.99
C ARG A 82 12.11 -4.06 8.42
N LEU A 83 13.29 -3.90 9.03
CA LEU A 83 13.40 -3.34 10.37
C LEU A 83 13.20 -1.83 10.32
N VAL A 84 12.28 -1.33 11.13
CA VAL A 84 12.02 0.11 11.25
C VAL A 84 13.30 0.79 11.72
N GLY A 85 13.71 1.87 11.04
CA GLY A 85 14.92 2.62 11.41
C GLY A 85 16.24 1.83 11.37
N GLY A 86 16.31 0.76 10.57
CA GLY A 86 17.55 0.00 10.33
C GLY A 86 17.89 -1.01 11.42
N GLY A 87 17.01 -1.21 12.40
CA GLY A 87 17.12 -2.28 13.41
C GLY A 87 18.07 -2.04 14.58
N MET A 88 18.81 -0.93 14.58
CA MET A 88 19.65 -0.49 15.71
C MET A 88 19.66 1.03 15.92
N GLY A 89 18.74 1.75 15.26
CA GLY A 89 18.58 3.19 15.45
C GLY A 89 18.01 3.55 16.82
N PRO A 90 18.08 4.82 17.26
CA PRO A 90 17.58 5.26 18.57
C PRO A 90 16.10 4.94 18.84
N GLY A 91 15.30 4.80 17.78
CA GLY A 91 13.88 4.43 17.85
C GLY A 91 13.61 2.92 17.85
N ASN A 92 14.56 2.09 17.42
CA ASN A 92 14.44 0.63 17.39
C ASN A 92 15.77 -0.03 17.83
N PRO A 93 16.25 0.24 19.06
CA PRO A 93 17.61 -0.11 19.50
C PRO A 93 17.83 -1.62 19.66
N HIS A 94 16.75 -2.40 19.75
CA HIS A 94 16.77 -3.85 19.88
C HIS A 94 16.32 -4.57 18.61
N GLY A 95 15.98 -3.84 17.54
CA GLY A 95 15.55 -4.41 16.27
C GLY A 95 14.25 -5.20 16.37
N GLU A 96 13.40 -4.86 17.32
CA GLU A 96 12.15 -5.58 17.61
C GLU A 96 11.00 -5.10 16.72
N GLU A 97 11.10 -3.88 16.18
CA GLU A 97 10.09 -3.31 15.29
C GLU A 97 10.42 -3.61 13.82
N SER A 98 9.46 -4.23 13.14
CA SER A 98 9.49 -4.46 11.70
C SER A 98 8.18 -4.04 11.07
N GLU A 99 8.23 -3.70 9.78
CA GLU A 99 7.05 -3.45 8.99
C GLU A 99 6.96 -4.42 7.81
N ASP A 100 5.72 -4.66 7.38
CA ASP A 100 5.39 -5.47 6.21
C ASP A 100 5.70 -4.70 4.93
N CYS A 101 6.33 -5.39 3.99
CA CYS A 101 6.73 -4.85 2.70
C CYS A 101 6.33 -5.80 1.58
N TRP A 102 5.94 -5.21 0.44
CA TRP A 102 5.53 -5.95 -0.74
C TRP A 102 6.26 -5.41 -1.97
N SER A 103 6.93 -6.29 -2.70
CA SER A 103 7.43 -5.97 -4.04
C SER A 103 6.34 -6.27 -5.08
N LEU A 104 6.03 -5.25 -5.88
CA LEU A 104 5.04 -5.33 -6.97
C LEU A 104 5.71 -5.23 -8.36
N ALA A 105 7.01 -5.49 -8.45
CA ALA A 105 7.79 -5.31 -9.68
C ALA A 105 7.23 -6.11 -10.89
N ASP A 106 6.68 -7.30 -10.62
CA ASP A 106 6.07 -8.17 -11.65
C ASP A 106 4.55 -8.03 -11.78
N VAL A 107 3.95 -7.09 -11.05
CA VAL A 107 2.51 -6.82 -11.06
C VAL A 107 2.22 -5.57 -11.90
N GLU A 108 1.37 -5.70 -12.90
CA GLU A 108 0.89 -4.56 -13.67
C GLU A 108 -0.23 -3.83 -12.91
N LEU A 109 0.08 -2.61 -12.46
CA LEU A 109 -0.91 -1.68 -11.89
C LEU A 109 -1.67 -0.98 -13.03
N SER A 110 -2.95 -0.68 -12.76
CA SER A 110 -3.78 0.09 -13.67
C SER A 110 -3.19 1.48 -13.90
N ALA A 111 -3.31 2.01 -15.11
CA ALA A 111 -2.81 3.35 -15.43
C ALA A 111 -3.49 4.45 -14.59
N GLU A 112 -4.66 4.19 -14.03
CA GLU A 112 -5.40 5.08 -13.14
C GLU A 112 -4.96 5.00 -11.67
N THR A 113 -4.01 4.13 -11.34
CA THR A 113 -3.50 3.92 -9.98
C THR A 113 -2.48 4.99 -9.61
N ARG A 114 -2.72 5.63 -8.49
CA ARG A 114 -1.82 6.55 -7.83
C ARG A 114 -0.95 5.76 -6.87
N VAL A 115 0.36 5.97 -6.97
CA VAL A 115 1.31 5.47 -6.00
C VAL A 115 1.82 6.65 -5.19
N VAL A 116 1.57 6.62 -3.88
CA VAL A 116 2.02 7.68 -2.96
C VAL A 116 3.49 7.46 -2.63
N VAL A 117 4.27 8.53 -2.66
CA VAL A 117 5.69 8.52 -2.28
C VAL A 117 5.85 9.26 -0.94
N ARG A 118 6.48 8.60 0.04
CA ARG A 118 6.75 9.05 1.41
C ARG A 118 8.27 9.00 1.68
N PRO A 119 9.07 9.97 1.21
CA PRO A 119 10.54 9.95 1.35
C PRO A 119 11.03 9.82 2.80
N GLU A 120 10.25 10.33 3.75
CA GLU A 120 10.48 10.22 5.19
C GLU A 120 10.43 8.77 5.71
N ARG A 121 9.87 7.83 4.93
CA ARG A 121 9.85 6.38 5.24
C ARG A 121 11.09 5.65 4.70
N GLU A 122 12.07 6.36 4.13
CA GLU A 122 13.35 5.76 3.72
C GLU A 122 14.17 5.37 4.95
N VAL A 123 14.65 4.12 4.97
CA VAL A 123 15.51 3.60 6.03
C VAL A 123 16.95 3.62 5.56
N TRP A 124 17.79 4.36 6.27
CA TRP A 124 19.24 4.39 6.06
C TRP A 124 19.89 3.35 7.00
N TRP A 125 20.73 2.49 6.43
CA TRP A 125 21.50 1.46 7.15
C TRP A 125 22.76 2.00 7.81
#